data_AF-A0A3N5LQ79-F1
#
_entry.id   AF-A0A3N5LQ79-F1
#
_cell.length_a   1.000
_cell.length_b   1.000
_cell.length_c   1.000
_cell.angle_alpha   90.00
_cell.angle_beta   90.00
_cell.angle_gamma   90.00
#
_symmetry.space_group_name_H-M   'P 1'
#
loop_
_entity.id
_entity.type
_entity.pdbx_description
1 polymer ?
#
loop_
_entity_poly.entity_id
_entity_poly.type
_entity_poly.pdbx_seq_one_letter_code
_entity_poly.pdbx_strand_id
1 'polypeptide(L)'
;MFNRQRQFSVKRTNLLDFARQLSARLGIRSGFTVVLMGDKAMRRYNRQFAGYDEATDVLSFPAREEQSDRAPDGEDYLGDILISVETADRQRRAGLDEELRVLVLHGVLHLLGHDHTADNGEMEKLEKQLKGEFSLS
;
A
#
# COMPACT_ATOMS: atom_id res chain seq x y z
N MET A 1 1.31 9.10 -6.26
CA MET A 1 -0.03 8.76 -5.75
C MET A 1 -1.12 9.25 -6.69
N PHE A 2 -2.07 8.39 -7.07
CA PHE A 2 -3.23 8.71 -7.89
C PHE A 2 -4.53 8.39 -7.14
N ASN A 3 -5.49 9.32 -7.16
CA ASN A 3 -6.84 9.03 -6.66
C ASN A 3 -7.79 8.87 -7.85
N ARG A 4 -8.27 7.65 -8.09
CA ARG A 4 -9.15 7.27 -9.20
C ARG A 4 -10.61 7.09 -8.78
N GLN A 5 -10.91 7.11 -7.47
CA GLN A 5 -12.27 7.14 -6.96
C GLN A 5 -12.78 8.58 -6.79
N ARG A 6 -14.10 8.76 -6.67
CA ARG A 6 -14.76 10.07 -6.52
C ARG A 6 -15.74 10.14 -5.35
N GLN A 7 -15.92 9.05 -4.62
CA GLN A 7 -16.92 8.92 -3.57
C GLN A 7 -16.44 9.48 -2.22
N PHE A 8 -15.16 9.33 -1.90
CA PHE A 8 -14.59 9.69 -0.61
C PHE A 8 -13.61 10.85 -0.75
N SER A 9 -13.72 11.82 0.16
CA SER A 9 -12.73 12.88 0.30
C SER A 9 -11.47 12.34 0.97
N VAL A 10 -10.34 12.42 0.29
CA VAL A 10 -9.04 11.94 0.79
C VAL A 10 -8.02 13.07 0.73
N LYS A 11 -7.39 13.37 1.88
CA LYS A 11 -6.31 14.34 2.00
C LYS A 11 -5.01 13.75 1.46
N ARG A 12 -4.79 13.89 0.15
CA ARG A 12 -3.58 13.36 -0.53
C ARG A 12 -2.27 13.83 0.10
N THR A 13 -2.22 15.05 0.63
CA THR A 13 -1.04 15.58 1.32
C THR A 13 -0.67 14.74 2.53
N ASN A 14 -1.63 14.38 3.38
CA ASN A 14 -1.41 13.56 4.57
C ASN A 14 -0.79 12.21 4.21
N LEU A 15 -1.33 11.53 3.19
CA LEU A 15 -0.81 10.23 2.76
C LEU A 15 0.56 10.33 2.10
N LEU A 16 0.83 11.40 1.33
CA LEU A 16 2.15 11.62 0.75
C LEU A 16 3.20 11.90 1.83
N ASP A 17 2.87 12.71 2.83
CA ASP A 17 3.77 13.02 3.94
C ASP A 17 4.02 11.78 4.80
N PHE A 18 3.00 10.98 5.07
CA PHE A 18 3.14 9.69 5.73
C PHE A 18 4.02 8.73 4.93
N ALA A 19 3.78 8.56 3.63
CA ALA A 19 4.58 7.70 2.76
C ALA A 19 6.07 8.10 2.78
N ARG A 20 6.37 9.40 2.74
CA ARG A 20 7.75 9.91 2.85
C ARG A 20 8.39 9.59 4.19
N GLN A 21 7.67 9.78 5.29
CA GLN A 21 8.16 9.46 6.63
C GLN A 21 8.43 7.96 6.79
N LEU A 22 7.51 7.13 6.29
CA LEU A 22 7.67 5.68 6.28
C LEU A 22 8.88 5.24 5.45
N SER A 23 9.05 5.79 4.23
CA SER A 23 10.22 5.54 3.40
C SER A 23 11.52 5.90 4.11
N ALA A 24 11.58 7.08 4.73
CA ALA A 24 12.75 7.51 5.49
C ALA A 24 13.03 6.57 6.67
N ARG A 25 11.99 6.14 7.38
CA ARG A 25 12.08 5.21 8.52
C ARG A 25 12.55 3.81 8.12
N LEU A 26 12.20 3.36 6.93
CA LEU A 26 12.58 2.04 6.39
C LEU A 26 13.86 2.09 5.53
N GLY A 27 14.48 3.28 5.36
CA GLY A 27 15.67 3.45 4.53
C GLY A 27 15.41 3.25 3.02
N ILE A 28 14.15 3.35 2.60
CA ILE A 28 13.74 3.21 1.20
C ILE A 28 14.19 4.44 0.41
N ARG A 29 15.03 4.22 -0.59
CA ARG A 29 15.48 5.26 -1.54
C ARG A 29 14.69 5.24 -2.86
N SER A 30 14.02 4.14 -3.10
CA SER A 30 13.25 3.81 -4.29
C SER A 30 11.83 4.38 -4.25
N GLY A 31 11.30 4.79 -5.39
CA GLY A 31 9.91 5.26 -5.50
C GLY A 31 8.89 4.12 -5.47
N PHE A 32 7.66 4.40 -5.06
CA PHE A 32 6.51 3.50 -5.24
C PHE A 32 5.25 4.30 -5.56
N THR A 33 4.27 3.65 -6.20
CA THR A 33 2.99 4.27 -6.52
C THR A 33 1.90 3.76 -5.60
N VAL A 34 1.06 4.68 -5.13
CA VAL A 34 -0.22 4.35 -4.47
C VAL A 34 -1.37 4.80 -5.36
N VAL A 35 -2.31 3.89 -5.65
CA VAL A 35 -3.52 4.14 -6.43
C VAL A 35 -4.75 3.87 -5.56
N LEU A 36 -5.51 4.92 -5.28
CA LEU A 36 -6.80 4.81 -4.59
C LEU A 36 -7.91 4.55 -5.62
N MET A 37 -8.73 3.54 -5.39
CA MET A 37 -9.83 3.14 -6.27
C MET A 37 -11.07 2.69 -5.48
N GLY A 38 -12.16 2.38 -6.19
CA GLY A 38 -13.36 1.79 -5.61
C GLY A 38 -13.44 0.28 -5.84
N ASP A 39 -14.42 -0.39 -5.23
CA ASP A 39 -14.50 -1.85 -5.19
C ASP A 39 -14.66 -2.49 -6.56
N LYS A 40 -15.38 -1.83 -7.47
CA LYS A 40 -15.57 -2.37 -8.83
C LYS A 40 -14.23 -2.56 -9.55
N ALA A 41 -13.32 -1.60 -9.40
CA ALA A 41 -11.99 -1.70 -9.97
C ALA A 41 -11.15 -2.71 -9.19
N MET A 42 -11.19 -2.63 -7.85
CA MET A 42 -10.43 -3.54 -6.99
C MET A 42 -10.78 -5.01 -7.23
N ARG A 43 -12.08 -5.37 -7.29
CA ARG A 43 -12.56 -6.72 -7.62
C ARG A 43 -12.03 -7.23 -8.95
N ARG A 44 -11.92 -6.35 -9.96
CA ARG A 44 -11.34 -6.72 -11.26
C ARG A 44 -9.85 -7.07 -11.12
N TYR A 45 -9.08 -6.26 -10.38
CA TYR A 45 -7.67 -6.53 -10.11
C TYR A 45 -7.49 -7.78 -9.25
N ASN A 46 -8.27 -7.94 -8.18
CA ASN A 46 -8.20 -9.10 -7.30
C ASN A 46 -8.48 -10.40 -8.06
N ARG A 47 -9.51 -10.41 -8.91
CA ARG A 47 -9.79 -11.57 -9.77
C ARG A 47 -8.66 -11.86 -10.75
N GLN A 48 -8.09 -10.82 -11.35
CA GLN A 48 -7.04 -10.97 -12.36
C GLN A 48 -5.71 -11.48 -11.77
N PHE A 49 -5.33 -11.00 -10.59
CA PHE A 49 -3.99 -11.21 -10.04
C PHE A 49 -3.94 -12.18 -8.86
N ALA A 50 -5.01 -12.29 -8.09
CA ALA A 50 -5.12 -13.20 -6.94
C ALA A 50 -6.19 -14.30 -7.13
N GLY A 51 -7.00 -14.24 -8.20
CA GLY A 51 -8.00 -15.25 -8.52
C GLY A 51 -9.32 -15.13 -7.76
N TYR A 52 -9.49 -14.12 -6.89
CA TYR A 52 -10.69 -13.93 -6.08
C TYR A 52 -11.65 -12.91 -6.71
N ASP A 53 -12.89 -13.32 -6.99
CA ASP A 53 -13.91 -12.45 -7.60
C ASP A 53 -14.68 -11.60 -6.56
N GLU A 54 -13.93 -10.94 -5.69
CA GLU A 54 -14.39 -10.03 -4.65
C GLU A 54 -13.44 -8.84 -4.49
N ALA A 55 -13.89 -7.75 -3.89
CA ALA A 55 -13.01 -6.62 -3.57
C ALA A 55 -12.23 -6.90 -2.29
N THR A 56 -10.93 -6.62 -2.30
CA THR A 56 -10.10 -6.57 -1.10
C THR A 56 -9.82 -5.11 -0.71
N ASP A 57 -9.12 -4.88 0.38
CA ASP A 57 -8.69 -3.55 0.84
C ASP A 57 -7.43 -3.07 0.12
N VAL A 58 -6.43 -3.93 -0.03
CA VAL A 58 -5.13 -3.61 -0.64
C VAL A 58 -4.61 -4.75 -1.52
N LEU A 59 -3.92 -4.39 -2.60
CA LEU A 59 -3.09 -5.27 -3.42
C LEU A 59 -1.73 -4.61 -3.66
N SER A 60 -0.66 -5.37 -3.55
CA SER A 60 0.71 -4.88 -3.72
C SER A 60 1.40 -5.64 -4.85
N PHE A 61 2.06 -4.90 -5.74
CA PHE A 61 2.70 -5.42 -6.95
C PHE A 61 4.17 -4.98 -6.93
N PRO A 62 5.09 -5.79 -6.38
CA PRO A 62 6.52 -5.51 -6.42
C PRO A 62 7.01 -5.39 -7.87
N ALA A 63 7.86 -4.40 -8.13
CA ALA A 63 8.56 -4.32 -9.41
C ALA A 63 9.52 -5.52 -9.54
N ARG A 64 9.50 -6.22 -10.68
CA ARG A 64 10.41 -7.35 -10.91
C ARG A 64 11.81 -6.85 -11.24
N GLU A 65 12.84 -7.53 -10.75
CA GLU A 65 14.27 -7.23 -11.01
C GLU A 65 14.72 -7.46 -12.47
N GLU A 66 13.83 -7.83 -13.39
CA GLU A 66 14.18 -8.14 -14.78
C GLU A 66 14.53 -6.87 -15.59
N GLN A 67 15.77 -6.41 -15.39
CA GLN A 67 16.69 -5.78 -16.35
C GLN A 67 16.05 -5.05 -17.56
N SER A 68 15.12 -4.13 -17.34
CA SER A 68 14.70 -3.17 -18.38
C SER A 68 13.95 -1.96 -17.83
N ASP A 69 13.42 -2.03 -16.61
CA ASP A 69 12.63 -0.95 -15.98
C ASP A 69 13.47 0.08 -15.21
N ARG A 70 14.76 0.22 -15.53
CA ARG A 70 15.54 1.36 -15.03
C ARG A 70 15.01 2.63 -15.69
N ALA A 71 14.43 3.51 -14.89
CA ALA A 71 14.21 4.89 -15.31
C ALA A 71 15.55 5.47 -15.83
N PRO A 72 15.55 6.39 -16.82
CA PRO A 72 16.79 6.97 -17.38
C PRO A 72 17.75 7.58 -16.34
N ASP A 73 17.23 7.86 -15.15
CA ASP A 73 17.81 8.45 -13.95
C ASP A 73 18.34 7.41 -12.94
N GLY A 74 18.13 6.11 -13.17
CA GLY A 74 18.67 5.03 -12.33
C GLY A 74 18.03 4.89 -10.95
N GLU A 75 16.86 5.50 -10.71
CA GLU A 75 16.11 5.28 -9.47
C GLU A 75 15.41 3.93 -9.50
N ASP A 76 15.76 3.05 -8.57
CA ASP A 76 15.08 1.79 -8.33
C ASP A 76 13.60 2.06 -8.01
N TYR A 77 12.68 1.29 -8.61
CA TYR A 77 11.24 1.37 -8.36
C TYR A 77 10.81 0.17 -7.52
N LEU A 78 10.07 0.38 -6.42
CA LEU A 78 9.59 -0.72 -5.57
C LEU A 78 8.33 -1.39 -6.12
N GLY A 79 7.46 -0.65 -6.83
CA GLY A 79 6.21 -1.20 -7.34
C GLY A 79 4.96 -0.37 -7.03
N ASP A 80 3.81 -1.02 -7.19
CA ASP A 80 2.48 -0.40 -7.10
C ASP A 80 1.67 -0.95 -5.92
N ILE A 81 0.96 -0.06 -5.22
CA ILE A 81 -0.01 -0.38 -4.17
C ILE A 81 -1.38 0.13 -4.62
N LEU A 82 -2.35 -0.77 -4.72
CA LEU A 82 -3.75 -0.45 -5.04
C LEU A 82 -4.54 -0.54 -3.75
N ILE A 83 -5.34 0.48 -3.43
CA ILE A 83 -6.19 0.50 -2.23
C ILE A 83 -7.64 0.76 -2.63
N SER A 84 -8.57 -0.08 -2.16
CA SER A 84 -10.00 0.20 -2.25
C SER A 84 -10.42 1.08 -1.08
N VAL A 85 -10.83 2.31 -1.39
CA VAL A 85 -11.29 3.26 -0.36
C VAL A 85 -12.65 2.84 0.20
N GLU A 86 -13.48 2.17 -0.61
CA GLU A 86 -14.78 1.63 -0.18
C GLU A 86 -14.60 0.48 0.81
N THR A 87 -13.69 -0.47 0.55
CA THR A 87 -13.36 -1.55 1.50
C THR A 87 -12.70 -0.99 2.75
N ALA A 88 -11.73 -0.08 2.61
CA ALA A 88 -11.06 0.56 3.74
C ALA A 88 -12.07 1.29 4.65
N ASP A 89 -13.02 2.03 4.08
CA ASP A 89 -14.05 2.70 4.88
C ASP A 89 -14.97 1.74 5.63
N ARG A 90 -15.24 0.54 5.08
CA ARG A 90 -16.03 -0.49 5.78
C ARG A 90 -15.25 -1.18 6.89
N GLN A 91 -13.93 -1.34 6.75
CA GLN A 91 -13.10 -2.11 7.68
C GLN A 91 -12.41 -1.26 8.75
N ARG A 92 -12.35 0.07 8.55
CA ARG A 92 -11.65 0.98 9.45
C ARG A 92 -12.07 0.82 10.89
N ARG A 93 -11.08 0.75 11.78
CA ARG A 93 -11.29 0.77 13.24
C ARG A 93 -11.28 2.18 13.82
N ALA A 94 -10.71 3.12 13.08
CA ALA A 94 -10.59 4.53 13.45
C ALA A 94 -11.08 5.42 12.29
N GLY A 95 -10.31 6.46 11.95
CA GLY A 95 -10.60 7.34 10.82
C GLY A 95 -10.17 6.74 9.47
N LEU A 96 -10.84 7.14 8.38
CA LEU A 96 -10.46 6.71 7.03
C LEU A 96 -9.03 7.12 6.67
N ASP A 97 -8.58 8.31 7.10
CA ASP A 97 -7.21 8.76 6.86
C ASP A 97 -6.17 7.86 7.53
N GLU A 98 -6.48 7.37 8.74
CA GLU A 98 -5.62 6.45 9.49
C GLU A 98 -5.60 5.07 8.86
N GLU A 99 -6.76 4.54 8.48
CA GLU A 99 -6.88 3.26 7.79
C GLU A 99 -6.07 3.25 6.48
N LEU A 100 -6.17 4.32 5.70
CA LEU A 100 -5.40 4.45 4.45
C LEU A 100 -3.88 4.49 4.71
N ARG A 101 -3.43 5.04 5.85
CA ARG A 101 -2.00 4.99 6.24
C ARG A 101 -1.58 3.58 6.64
N VAL A 102 -2.43 2.86 7.38
CA VAL A 102 -2.18 1.45 7.71
C VAL A 102 -2.07 0.61 6.44
N LEU A 103 -2.97 0.77 5.48
CA LEU A 103 -2.92 0.05 4.19
C LEU A 103 -1.72 0.45 3.33
N VAL A 104 -1.28 1.71 3.37
CA VAL A 104 -0.02 2.13 2.72
C VAL A 104 1.18 1.46 3.39
N LEU A 105 1.23 1.42 4.71
CA LEU A 105 2.30 0.75 5.45
C LEU A 105 2.35 -0.73 5.12
N HIS A 106 1.21 -1.42 5.23
CA HIS A 106 1.08 -2.83 4.91
C HIS A 106 1.51 -3.12 3.46
N GLY A 107 1.05 -2.29 2.52
CA GLY A 107 1.43 -2.42 1.12
C GLY A 107 2.93 -2.23 0.88
N VAL A 108 3.57 -1.26 1.54
CA VAL A 108 5.03 -1.04 1.44
C VAL A 108 5.80 -2.24 2.00
N LEU A 109 5.38 -2.84 3.11
CA LEU A 109 6.02 -4.04 3.63
C LEU A 109 5.97 -5.20 2.62
N HIS A 110 4.85 -5.39 1.94
CA HIS A 110 4.75 -6.36 0.84
C HIS A 110 5.66 -6.02 -0.35
N LEU A 111 5.80 -4.74 -0.71
CA LEU A 111 6.76 -4.33 -1.76
C LEU A 111 8.22 -4.63 -1.37
N LEU A 112 8.54 -4.65 -0.08
CA LEU A 112 9.87 -5.02 0.44
C LEU A 112 10.08 -6.54 0.54
N GLY A 113 9.10 -7.35 0.15
CA GLY A 113 9.20 -8.81 0.17
C GLY A 113 8.80 -9.45 1.51
N HIS A 114 8.22 -8.70 2.44
CA HIS A 114 7.60 -9.29 3.63
C HIS A 114 6.28 -9.98 3.23
N ASP A 115 6.03 -11.16 3.81
CA ASP A 115 4.84 -11.97 3.52
C ASP A 115 4.27 -12.54 4.82
N HIS A 116 3.17 -11.95 5.28
CA HIS A 116 2.49 -12.33 6.52
C HIS A 116 2.02 -13.80 6.56
N THR A 117 1.94 -14.50 5.42
CA THR A 117 1.55 -15.91 5.36
C THR A 117 2.74 -16.87 5.45
N ALA A 118 3.95 -16.40 5.14
CA ALA A 118 5.13 -17.23 4.95
C ALA A 118 6.32 -16.86 5.85
N ASP A 119 6.31 -15.70 6.50
CA ASP A 119 7.47 -15.13 7.19
C ASP A 119 7.53 -15.38 8.70
N ASN A 120 6.83 -16.42 9.20
CA ASN A 120 6.77 -16.75 10.63
C ASN A 120 6.35 -15.55 11.54
N GLY A 121 5.59 -14.60 11.00
CA GLY A 121 5.06 -13.44 11.74
C GLY A 121 6.08 -12.30 11.90
N GLU A 122 7.13 -12.25 11.07
CA GLU A 122 8.06 -11.13 11.05
C GLU A 122 7.39 -9.83 10.60
N MET A 123 6.60 -9.88 9.52
CA MET A 123 5.80 -8.75 9.02
C MET A 123 4.85 -8.25 10.09
N GLU A 124 4.13 -9.14 10.78
CA GLU A 124 3.16 -8.75 11.80
C GLU A 124 3.85 -7.97 12.95
N LYS A 125 5.02 -8.43 13.40
CA LYS A 125 5.80 -7.74 14.44
C LYS A 125 6.29 -6.38 13.97
N LEU A 126 6.83 -6.29 12.76
CA LEU A 126 7.33 -5.05 12.19
C LEU A 126 6.19 -4.06 11.94
N GLU A 127 5.07 -4.52 11.39
CA GLU A 127 3.86 -3.72 11.19
C GLU A 127 3.36 -3.18 12.52
N LYS A 128 3.24 -4.02 13.56
CA LYS A 128 2.83 -3.58 14.90
C LYS A 128 3.79 -2.54 15.48
N GLN A 129 5.09 -2.72 15.32
CA GLN A 129 6.09 -1.76 15.76
C GLN A 129 5.91 -0.41 15.05
N LEU A 130 5.85 -0.42 13.72
CA LEU A 130 5.72 0.79 12.92
C LEU A 130 4.39 1.52 13.20
N LYS A 131 3.29 0.77 13.37
CA LYS A 131 2.01 1.34 13.79
C LYS A 131 2.13 2.07 15.13
N GLY A 132 2.83 1.50 16.11
CA GLY A 132 3.12 2.16 17.39
C GLY A 132 3.94 3.45 17.22
N GLU A 133 4.98 3.43 16.39
CA GLU A 133 5.84 4.59 16.11
C GLU A 133 5.07 5.73 15.41
N PHE A 134 4.15 5.39 14.50
CA PHE A 134 3.34 6.35 13.75
C PHE A 134 1.99 6.70 14.41
N SER A 135 1.75 6.19 15.62
CA SER A 135 0.48 6.38 16.35
C SER A 135 -0.76 5.94 15.55
N LEU A 136 -0.67 4.77 14.89
CA LEU A 136 -1.75 4.12 14.16
C LEU A 136 -2.36 3.00 15.01
N SER A 137 -3.69 2.92 15.04
CA SER A 137 -4.48 1.93 15.81
C SER A 137 -4.44 0.53 15.21
#